data_AF-A0A813LMN9-F1
#
_entry.id   AF-A0A813LMN9-F1
#
_cell.length_a   1.000
_cell.length_b   1.000
_cell.length_c   1.000
_cell.angle_alpha   90.00
_cell.angle_beta   90.00
_cell.angle_gamma   90.00
#
_symmetry.space_group_name_H-M   'P 1'
#
loop_
_entity.id
_entity.type
_entity.pdbx_description
1 polymer ?
#
loop_
_entity_poly.entity_id
_entity_poly.type
_entity_poly.pdbx_seq_one_letter_code
_entity_poly.pdbx_strand_id
1 'polypeptide(L)'
;ELDINTFPQPDDPSSTRIEGGAYALAERIAERLPPDKLRMGFAVASCKRTDATAASPLVLTSCCGSRVLARRAVFTVPPRLLAERVIFSPSLSDRRCKAMASSRTWTLTW
;
A
#
# COMPACT_ATOMS: atom_id res chain seq x y z
N GLU A 1 13.74 -4.85 18.10
CA GLU A 1 13.47 -3.41 17.88
C GLU A 1 14.07 -2.95 16.56
N LEU A 2 13.60 -1.86 15.90
CA LEU A 2 14.07 -1.44 14.55
C LEU A 2 15.44 -0.75 14.52
N ASP A 3 16.04 -0.49 15.70
CA ASP A 3 17.34 0.17 15.84
C ASP A 3 17.39 1.53 15.12
N ILE A 4 16.47 2.42 15.52
CA ILE A 4 16.29 3.74 14.94
C ILE A 4 16.53 4.77 16.03
N ASN A 5 17.49 5.67 15.80
CA ASN A 5 17.75 6.79 16.67
C ASN A 5 16.76 7.93 16.41
N THR A 6 16.54 8.73 17.44
CA THR A 6 15.74 9.95 17.37
C THR A 6 16.46 11.11 18.03
N PHE A 7 16.06 12.33 17.68
CA PHE A 7 16.51 13.56 18.31
C PHE A 7 15.32 14.49 18.58
N PRO A 8 15.41 15.43 19.53
CA PRO A 8 14.31 16.36 19.81
C PRO A 8 13.94 17.21 18.59
N GLN A 9 12.66 17.48 18.39
CA GLN A 9 12.23 18.42 17.37
C GLN A 9 12.71 19.86 17.75
N PRO A 10 13.40 20.60 16.86
CA PRO A 10 14.06 21.87 17.22
C PRO A 10 13.14 22.96 17.79
N ASP A 11 11.88 22.99 17.35
CA ASP A 11 10.86 23.98 17.71
C ASP A 11 9.84 23.48 18.75
N ASP A 12 9.86 22.18 19.08
CA ASP A 12 8.96 21.57 20.04
C ASP A 12 9.64 20.36 20.72
N PRO A 13 10.23 20.53 21.92
CA PRO A 13 10.94 19.46 22.61
C PRO A 13 10.02 18.35 23.15
N SER A 14 8.69 18.50 23.09
CA SER A 14 7.74 17.44 23.43
C SER A 14 7.60 16.39 22.31
N SER A 15 8.18 16.68 21.15
CA SER A 15 8.17 15.85 19.95
C SER A 15 9.58 15.40 19.56
N THR A 16 9.66 14.31 18.80
CA THR A 16 10.92 13.74 18.33
C THR A 16 10.95 13.62 16.81
N ARG A 17 12.15 13.67 16.26
CA ARG A 17 12.46 13.45 14.84
C ARG A 17 13.27 12.18 14.71
N ILE A 18 13.05 11.44 13.64
CA ILE A 18 13.84 10.26 13.29
C ILE A 18 15.16 10.73 12.68
N GLU A 19 16.28 10.23 13.21
CA GLU A 19 17.59 10.46 12.58
C GLU A 19 17.61 9.81 11.18
N GLY A 20 18.04 10.54 10.16
CA GLY A 20 17.89 10.11 8.76
C GLY A 20 16.47 10.23 8.18
N GLY A 21 15.51 10.73 8.96
CA GLY A 21 14.14 11.01 8.53
C GLY A 21 13.26 9.76 8.33
N ALA A 22 12.05 9.97 7.80
CA ALA A 22 11.08 8.88 7.60
C ALA A 22 11.57 7.79 6.63
N TYR A 23 12.52 8.13 5.74
CA TYR A 23 13.14 7.16 4.83
C TYR A 23 13.95 6.10 5.59
N ALA A 24 14.74 6.49 6.59
CA ALA A 24 15.52 5.55 7.39
C ALA A 24 14.62 4.51 8.09
N LEU A 25 13.44 4.93 8.56
CA LEU A 25 12.43 4.02 9.10
C LEU A 25 11.92 3.03 8.03
N ALA A 26 11.57 3.52 6.84
CA ALA A 26 11.09 2.66 5.76
C ALA A 26 12.16 1.64 5.32
N GLU A 27 13.43 2.06 5.26
CA GLU A 27 14.57 1.23 4.91
C GLU A 27 14.78 0.10 5.92
N ARG A 28 14.83 0.40 7.23
CA ARG A 28 14.97 -0.61 8.29
C ARG A 28 13.81 -1.61 8.35
N ILE A 29 12.60 -1.18 7.98
CA ILE A 29 11.46 -2.10 7.82
C ILE A 29 11.66 -3.00 6.61
N ALA A 30 12.07 -2.44 5.47
CA ALA A 30 12.28 -3.18 4.24
C ALA A 30 13.38 -4.25 4.36
N GLU A 31 14.48 -3.95 5.06
CA GLU A 31 15.58 -4.90 5.33
C GLU A 31 15.16 -6.17 6.08
N ARG A 32 14.04 -6.12 6.81
CA ARG A 32 13.49 -7.27 7.55
C ARG A 32 12.54 -8.13 6.73
N LEU A 33 12.14 -7.65 5.55
CA LEU A 33 11.32 -8.43 4.64
C LEU A 33 12.22 -9.41 3.90
N PRO A 34 11.79 -10.66 3.68
CA PRO A 34 12.55 -11.56 2.82
C PRO A 34 12.69 -10.94 1.42
N PRO A 35 13.89 -10.95 0.82
CA PRO A 35 14.17 -10.19 -0.40
C PRO A 35 13.30 -10.63 -1.58
N ASP A 36 12.86 -11.88 -1.62
CA ASP A 36 11.96 -12.44 -2.64
C ASP A 36 10.49 -11.99 -2.48
N LYS A 37 10.14 -11.37 -1.36
CA LYS A 37 8.78 -10.87 -1.07
C LYS A 37 8.59 -9.41 -1.41
N LEU A 38 9.66 -8.63 -1.58
CA LEU A 38 9.58 -7.26 -2.05
C LEU A 38 9.66 -7.21 -3.57
N ARG A 39 8.57 -6.82 -4.23
CA ARG A 39 8.49 -6.76 -5.70
C ARG A 39 8.30 -5.33 -6.17
N MET A 40 9.38 -4.74 -6.65
CA MET A 40 9.36 -3.43 -7.31
C MET A 40 8.89 -3.58 -8.76
N GLY A 41 8.42 -2.49 -9.37
CA GLY A 41 7.90 -2.51 -10.75
C GLY A 41 6.58 -3.26 -10.93
N PHE A 42 5.93 -3.68 -9.84
CA PHE A 42 4.64 -4.38 -9.86
C PHE A 42 3.49 -3.40 -9.59
N ALA A 43 3.19 -2.52 -10.55
CA ALA A 43 2.04 -1.64 -10.44
C ALA A 43 0.75 -2.46 -10.64
N VAL A 44 0.00 -2.71 -9.56
CA VAL A 44 -1.26 -3.48 -9.58
C VAL A 44 -2.29 -2.74 -10.43
N ALA A 45 -2.91 -3.44 -11.39
CA ALA A 45 -3.97 -2.93 -12.26
C ALA A 45 -5.32 -3.61 -11.98
N SER A 46 -5.33 -4.84 -11.47
CA SER A 46 -6.56 -5.50 -11.04
C SER A 46 -6.37 -6.46 -9.87
N CYS A 47 -7.44 -6.64 -9.11
CA CYS A 47 -7.56 -7.62 -8.04
C CYS A 47 -8.85 -8.41 -8.26
N LYS A 48 -8.71 -9.68 -8.65
CA LYS A 48 -9.85 -10.53 -9.01
C LYS A 48 -9.92 -11.73 -8.07
N ARG A 49 -11.11 -12.06 -7.61
CA ARG A 49 -11.36 -13.35 -6.96
C ARG A 49 -11.62 -14.40 -8.03
N THR A 50 -11.03 -15.58 -7.90
CA THR A 50 -11.19 -16.65 -8.92
C THR A 50 -12.63 -17.14 -9.01
N ASP A 51 -13.33 -17.19 -7.88
CA ASP A 51 -14.74 -17.58 -7.79
C ASP A 51 -15.51 -16.67 -6.82
N ALA A 52 -16.82 -16.83 -6.74
CA ALA A 52 -17.69 -16.01 -5.88
C ALA A 52 -17.60 -16.34 -4.38
N THR A 53 -16.79 -17.33 -3.96
CA THR A 53 -16.70 -17.72 -2.55
C THR A 53 -15.64 -16.91 -1.80
N ALA A 54 -15.91 -16.53 -0.55
CA ALA A 54 -14.95 -15.77 0.26
C ALA A 54 -13.62 -16.52 0.50
N ALA A 55 -13.62 -17.85 0.34
CA ALA A 55 -12.44 -18.72 0.47
C ALA A 55 -11.56 -18.77 -0.79
N SER A 56 -12.11 -18.40 -1.96
CA SER A 56 -11.38 -18.43 -3.22
C SER A 56 -10.19 -17.46 -3.22
N PRO A 57 -9.03 -17.86 -3.79
CA PRO A 57 -7.87 -17.01 -3.87
C PRO A 57 -8.13 -15.74 -4.72
N LEU A 58 -7.32 -14.73 -4.45
CA LEU A 58 -7.22 -13.50 -5.22
C LEU A 58 -6.08 -13.63 -6.23
N VAL A 59 -6.33 -13.15 -7.44
CA VAL A 59 -5.36 -12.94 -8.51
C VAL A 59 -5.14 -11.43 -8.61
N LEU A 60 -3.94 -10.97 -8.23
CA LEU A 60 -3.49 -9.63 -8.52
C LEU A 60 -2.77 -9.63 -9.87
N THR A 61 -3.13 -8.71 -10.75
CA THR A 61 -2.47 -8.55 -12.06
C THR A 61 -1.87 -7.17 -12.16
N SER A 62 -0.60 -7.07 -12.57
CA SER A 62 0.07 -5.80 -12.81
C SER A 62 -0.31 -5.17 -14.16
N CYS A 63 0.08 -3.92 -14.39
CA CYS A 63 -0.09 -3.23 -15.67
C CYS A 63 0.62 -3.93 -16.84
N CYS A 64 1.70 -4.68 -16.57
CA CYS A 64 2.43 -5.47 -17.56
C CYS A 64 1.96 -6.94 -17.66
N GLY A 65 0.84 -7.29 -17.01
CA GLY A 65 0.25 -8.64 -17.10
C GLY A 65 0.83 -9.70 -16.15
N SER A 66 1.85 -9.35 -15.35
CA SER A 66 2.38 -10.25 -14.33
C SER A 66 1.35 -10.53 -13.24
N ARG A 67 1.35 -11.76 -12.69
CA ARG A 67 0.32 -12.21 -11.76
C ARG A 67 0.87 -12.71 -10.43
N VAL A 68 0.11 -12.48 -9.36
CA VAL A 68 0.35 -13.04 -8.03
C VAL A 68 -0.94 -13.61 -7.47
N LEU A 69 -0.87 -14.84 -6.93
CA LEU A 69 -1.95 -15.46 -6.19
C LEU A 69 -1.80 -15.17 -4.70
N ALA A 70 -2.89 -14.77 -4.05
CA ALA A 70 -2.90 -14.49 -2.62
C ALA A 70 -4.23 -14.90 -1.98
N ARG A 71 -4.20 -15.34 -0.72
CA ARG A 71 -5.44 -15.58 0.05
C ARG A 71 -6.12 -14.29 0.49
N ARG A 72 -5.33 -13.23 0.69
CA ARG A 72 -5.75 -11.92 1.18
C ARG A 72 -4.87 -10.85 0.53
N ALA A 73 -5.44 -9.66 0.34
CA ALA A 73 -4.72 -8.49 -0.15
C ALA A 73 -5.01 -7.31 0.78
N VAL A 74 -3.96 -6.57 1.13
CA VAL A 74 -4.06 -5.30 1.86
C VAL A 74 -3.53 -4.21 0.95
N PHE A 75 -4.36 -3.21 0.67
CA PHE A 75 -3.97 -2.05 -0.13
C PHE A 75 -3.63 -0.90 0.82
N THR A 76 -2.39 -0.43 0.75
CA THR A 76 -1.87 0.68 1.55
C THR A 76 -1.61 1.94 0.71
N VAL A 77 -1.98 1.90 -0.57
CA VAL A 77 -1.94 3.07 -1.45
C VAL A 77 -3.05 4.06 -1.09
N PRO A 78 -2.90 5.36 -1.40
CA PRO A 78 -3.95 6.34 -1.18
C PRO A 78 -5.29 5.88 -1.79
N PRO A 79 -6.42 5.98 -1.06
CA PRO A 79 -7.71 5.41 -1.50
C PRO A 79 -8.19 5.92 -2.86
N ARG A 80 -7.97 7.20 -3.16
CA ARG A 80 -8.34 7.78 -4.46
C ARG A 80 -7.58 7.13 -5.61
N LEU A 81 -6.26 6.94 -5.47
CA LEU A 81 -5.45 6.25 -6.48
C LEU A 81 -5.90 4.79 -6.66
N LEU A 82 -6.34 4.15 -5.58
CA LEU A 82 -6.89 2.79 -5.65
C LEU A 82 -8.18 2.75 -6.49
N ALA A 83 -9.08 3.71 -6.29
CA ALA A 83 -10.32 3.82 -7.05
C ALA A 83 -10.10 4.12 -8.54
N GLU A 84 -9.06 4.91 -8.86
CA GLU A 84 -8.76 5.31 -10.25
C GLU A 84 -7.99 4.25 -11.04
N ARG A 85 -7.11 3.48 -10.39
CA ARG A 85 -6.10 2.67 -11.09
C ARG A 85 -6.28 1.16 -10.96
N VAL A 86 -7.13 0.68 -10.04
CA VAL A 86 -7.28 -0.75 -9.78
C VAL A 86 -8.72 -1.21 -9.98
N ILE A 87 -8.89 -2.21 -10.86
CA ILE A 87 -10.18 -2.86 -11.10
C ILE A 87 -10.37 -4.02 -10.13
N PHE A 88 -11.46 -3.98 -9.35
CA PHE A 88 -11.86 -5.07 -8.47
C PHE A 88 -12.93 -5.95 -9.12
N SER A 89 -12.76 -7.27 -9.03
CA SER A 89 -13.75 -8.25 -9.47
C SER A 89 -13.96 -9.32 -8.39
N PRO A 90 -15.16 -9.47 -7.79
CA PRO A 90 -16.33 -8.61 -7.98
C PRO A 90 -16.03 -7.15 -7.57
N SER A 91 -16.85 -6.21 -8.07
CA SER A 91 -16.72 -4.81 -7.73
C SER A 91 -16.86 -4.60 -6.21
N LEU A 92 -16.17 -3.58 -5.71
CA LEU A 92 -16.39 -3.12 -4.33
C LEU A 92 -17.77 -2.47 -4.24
N SER A 93 -18.34 -2.45 -3.03
CA SER A 93 -19.64 -1.78 -2.83
C SER A 93 -19.56 -0.28 -3.14
N ASP A 94 -20.65 0.28 -3.63
CA ASP A 94 -20.74 1.71 -3.98
C ASP A 94 -20.31 2.63 -2.83
N ARG A 95 -20.65 2.27 -1.59
CA ARG A 95 -20.21 3.00 -0.40
C ARG A 95 -18.68 3.08 -0.31
N ARG A 96 -17.98 1.97 -0.56
CA ARG A 96 -16.51 1.94 -0.57
C ARG A 96 -15.96 2.72 -1.75
N CYS A 97 -16.50 2.55 -2.95
CA CYS A 97 -16.07 3.29 -4.14
C CYS A 97 -16.19 4.81 -3.93
N LYS A 98 -17.34 5.28 -3.43
CA LYS A 98 -17.57 6.71 -3.12
C LYS A 98 -16.62 7.23 -2.05
N ALA A 99 -16.42 6.47 -0.96
CA ALA A 99 -15.50 6.86 0.11
C ALA A 99 -14.04 6.94 -0.36
N MET A 100 -13.61 6.03 -1.23
CA MET A 100 -12.28 6.06 -1.81
C MET A 100 -12.09 7.26 -2.73
N ALA A 101 -13.05 7.53 -3.63
CA ALA A 101 -12.99 8.66 -4.56
C ALA A 101 -12.97 10.03 -3.84
N SER A 102 -13.78 10.18 -2.80
CA SER A 102 -13.86 11.45 -2.04
C SER A 102 -12.67 11.67 -1.10
N SER A 103 -11.87 10.64 -0.81
CA SER A 103 -10.70 10.74 0.06
C SER A 103 -9.67 11.72 -0.49
N ARG A 104 -9.39 12.79 0.26
CA ARG A 104 -8.32 13.74 -0.08
C ARG A 104 -6.97 13.05 0.10
N THR A 105 -6.22 12.91 -0.97
CA THR A 105 -4.85 12.43 -0.91
C THR A 105 -3.93 13.57 -0.51
N TRP A 106 -3.09 13.35 0.51
CA TRP A 106 -2.12 14.34 0.99
C TRP A 106 -0.89 14.45 0.07
N THR A 107 -0.83 13.62 -0.97
CA THR A 107 0.20 13.64 -2.00
C THR A 107 -0.11 14.72 -3.04
N LEU A 108 0.88 15.58 -3.30
CA LEU A 108 0.92 16.59 -4.36
C LEU A 108 0.43 16.01 -5.69
N THR A 109 -0.43 16.76 -6.37
CA THR A 109 -0.66 16.65 -7.81
C THR A 109 0.69 16.77 -8.52
N TRP A 110 1.08 15.76 -9.30
CA TRP A 110 2.15 15.88 -10.29
C TRP A 110 1.67 16.67 -11.49
#